data_AF-A0ABD5YAJ7-F1
#
_entry.id   AF-A0ABD5YAJ7-F1
#
_cell.length_a   1.000
_cell.length_b   1.000
_cell.length_c   1.000
_cell.angle_alpha   90.00
_cell.angle_beta   90.00
_cell.angle_gamma   90.00
#
_symmetry.space_group_name_H-M   'P 1'
#
loop_
_entity.id
_entity.type
_entity.pdbx_description
1 polymer ?
#
loop_
_entity_poly.entity_id
_entity_poly.type
_entity_poly.pdbx_seq_one_letter_code
_entity_poly.pdbx_strand_id
1 'polypeptide(L)'
;MTSVTVGPRVEFDPDHYPRIRVWDRQAGQDRYLYLHRLTAYAHGLIDDLWTDLEVHHLDHGRWNNRPGNLEAREPEPHADYHLNGGALP
;
A
#
# COMPACT_ATOMS: atom_id res chain seq x y z
N MET A 1 14.73 31.51 -2.07
CA MET A 1 14.76 30.54 -3.19
C MET A 1 13.63 29.55 -2.95
N THR A 2 12.60 29.56 -3.79
CA THR A 2 11.43 28.69 -3.66
C THR A 2 11.76 27.36 -4.35
N SER A 3 11.89 26.27 -3.59
CA SER A 3 12.02 24.94 -4.18
C SER A 3 10.62 24.34 -4.34
N VAL A 4 10.22 24.03 -5.56
CA VAL A 4 9.05 23.18 -5.82
C VAL A 4 9.56 21.77 -6.00
N THR A 5 9.13 20.85 -5.14
CA THR A 5 9.36 19.42 -5.33
C THR A 5 8.15 18.86 -6.07
N VAL A 6 8.33 18.46 -7.32
CA VAL A 6 7.34 17.69 -8.10
C VAL A 6 7.89 16.29 -8.31
N GLY A 7 7.30 15.30 -7.67
CA GLY A 7 7.61 13.90 -7.93
C GLY A 7 7.35 12.98 -6.74
N PRO A 8 7.08 11.69 -6.99
CA PRO A 8 6.91 10.70 -5.94
C PRO A 8 8.17 10.59 -5.07
N ARG A 9 8.02 10.75 -3.75
CA ARG A 9 9.05 10.33 -2.79
C ARG A 9 8.84 8.85 -2.54
N VAL A 10 9.80 8.02 -2.93
CA VAL A 10 9.85 6.62 -2.49
C VAL A 10 10.39 6.63 -1.07
N GLU A 11 9.61 6.11 -0.13
CA GLU A 11 10.02 5.97 1.26
C GLU A 11 10.37 4.52 1.53
N PHE A 12 11.60 4.33 2.02
CA PHE A 12 12.11 3.03 2.45
C PHE A 12 12.23 3.04 3.96
N ASP A 13 11.50 2.16 4.61
CA ASP A 13 11.53 1.95 6.04
C ASP A 13 11.52 0.43 6.29
N PRO A 14 12.59 -0.16 6.86
CA PRO A 14 12.68 -1.60 7.13
C PRO A 14 11.53 -2.16 7.99
N ASP A 15 10.94 -1.30 8.83
CA ASP A 15 9.88 -1.69 9.77
C ASP A 15 8.49 -1.62 9.14
N HIS A 16 8.35 -0.97 7.98
CA HIS A 16 7.08 -0.76 7.29
C HIS A 16 7.06 -1.36 5.87
N TYR A 17 5.88 -1.41 5.27
CA TYR A 17 5.76 -1.75 3.85
C TYR A 17 6.37 -0.66 2.98
N PRO A 18 7.12 -1.03 1.92
CA PRO A 18 7.61 -0.07 0.94
C PRO A 18 6.46 0.73 0.31
N ARG A 19 6.58 2.06 0.30
CA ARG A 19 5.52 2.96 -0.15
C ARG A 19 6.06 4.15 -0.91
N ILE A 20 5.20 4.69 -1.77
CA ILE A 20 5.45 5.89 -2.54
C ILE A 20 4.44 6.93 -2.11
N ARG A 21 4.90 8.14 -1.82
CA ARG A 21 3.99 9.28 -1.64
C ARG A 21 3.55 9.80 -3.00
N VAL A 22 2.24 9.81 -3.24
CA VAL A 22 1.61 10.25 -4.50
C VAL A 22 0.58 11.34 -4.21
N TRP A 23 0.46 12.31 -5.11
CA TRP A 23 -0.60 13.31 -5.01
C TRP A 23 -1.93 12.72 -5.50
N ASP A 24 -2.93 12.65 -4.62
CA ASP A 24 -4.29 12.26 -4.98
C ASP A 24 -5.12 13.50 -5.33
N ARG A 25 -5.48 13.63 -6.62
CA ARG A 25 -6.30 14.75 -7.10
C ARG A 25 -7.73 14.73 -6.60
N GLN A 26 -8.32 13.55 -6.35
CA GLN A 26 -9.69 13.43 -5.86
C GLN A 26 -9.76 13.79 -4.38
N ALA A 27 -8.75 13.38 -3.60
CA ALA A 27 -8.67 13.71 -2.19
C ALA A 27 -8.08 15.10 -1.89
N GLY A 28 -7.40 15.71 -2.88
CA GLY A 28 -6.76 17.02 -2.72
C GLY A 28 -5.57 17.02 -1.75
N GLN A 29 -4.92 15.87 -1.54
CA GLN A 29 -3.80 15.72 -0.61
C GLN A 29 -2.83 14.60 -1.05
N ASP A 30 -1.64 14.58 -0.47
CA ASP A 30 -0.70 13.47 -0.60
C ASP A 30 -1.29 12.20 0.06
N ARG A 31 -1.14 11.05 -0.60
CA ARG A 31 -1.45 9.71 -0.07
C ARG A 31 -0.25 8.79 -0.21
N TYR A 32 -0.19 7.76 0.62
CA TYR A 32 0.79 6.67 0.46
C TYR A 32 0.21 5.56 -0.39
N LEU A 33 0.91 5.23 -1.47
CA LEU A 33 0.66 4.06 -2.29
C LEU A 33 1.68 2.98 -1.95
N TYR A 34 1.22 1.85 -1.44
CA TYR A 34 2.08 0.70 -1.15
C TYR A 34 2.51 -0.03 -2.43
N LEU A 35 3.77 -0.46 -2.50
CA LEU A 35 4.32 -1.12 -3.70
C LEU A 35 3.63 -2.45 -4.03
N HIS A 36 3.22 -3.22 -3.01
CA HIS A 36 2.49 -4.46 -3.24
C HIS A 36 1.12 -4.20 -3.90
N ARG A 37 0.41 -3.14 -3.50
CA ARG A 37 -0.87 -2.74 -4.14
C ARG A 37 -0.66 -2.27 -5.57
N LEU A 38 0.38 -1.47 -5.82
CA LEU A 38 0.72 -1.05 -7.18
C LEU A 38 1.04 -2.24 -8.09
N THR A 39 1.77 -3.23 -7.57
CA THR A 39 2.07 -4.47 -8.29
C THR A 39 0.79 -5.28 -8.54
N ALA A 40 -0.05 -5.47 -7.53
CA ALA A 40 -1.32 -6.17 -7.66
C ALA A 40 -2.21 -5.54 -8.76
N TYR A 41 -2.32 -4.21 -8.77
CA TYR A 41 -3.06 -3.47 -9.79
C TYR A 41 -2.47 -3.65 -11.18
N ALA A 42 -1.15 -3.46 -11.33
CA ALA A 42 -0.47 -3.61 -12.62
C ALA A 42 -0.60 -5.01 -13.24
N HIS A 43 -0.86 -6.03 -12.41
CA HIS A 43 -1.07 -7.42 -12.83
C HIS A 43 -2.54 -7.86 -12.84
N GLY A 44 -3.49 -6.95 -12.62
CA GLY A 44 -4.92 -7.23 -12.67
C GLY A 44 -5.46 -8.07 -11.50
N LEU A 45 -4.73 -8.14 -10.39
CA LEU A 45 -5.21 -8.78 -9.16
C LEU A 45 -6.23 -7.91 -8.41
N ILE A 46 -6.12 -6.59 -8.55
CA ILE A 46 -7.11 -5.60 -8.14
C ILE A 46 -7.35 -4.62 -9.30
N ASP A 47 -8.54 -4.04 -9.38
CA ASP A 47 -8.96 -3.13 -10.45
C ASP A 47 -8.97 -1.65 -10.04
N ASP A 48 -8.80 -1.36 -8.75
CA ASP A 48 -8.60 -0.03 -8.18
C ASP A 48 -7.45 -0.05 -7.14
N LEU A 49 -6.53 0.91 -7.21
CA LEU A 49 -5.46 1.10 -6.22
C LEU A 49 -6.02 1.39 -4.81
N TRP A 50 -7.23 1.95 -4.74
CA TRP A 50 -7.91 2.34 -3.52
C TRP A 50 -9.07 1.41 -3.13
N THR A 51 -9.16 0.23 -3.76
CA THR A 51 -10.15 -0.80 -3.41
C THR A 51 -10.10 -1.17 -1.92
N ASP A 52 -11.26 -1.58 -1.38
CA ASP A 52 -11.36 -2.10 -0.03
C ASP A 52 -10.67 -3.47 0.13
N LEU A 53 -10.36 -4.18 -0.95
CA LEU A 53 -9.61 -5.44 -0.88
C LEU A 53 -8.25 -5.25 -0.21
N GLU A 54 -7.90 -6.20 0.66
CA GLU A 54 -6.57 -6.30 1.25
C GLU A 54 -5.64 -7.10 0.34
N VAL A 55 -4.41 -6.61 0.16
CA VAL A 55 -3.38 -7.30 -0.63
C VAL A 55 -2.32 -7.85 0.32
N HIS A 56 -2.22 -9.16 0.37
CA HIS A 56 -1.37 -9.93 1.30
C HIS A 56 -0.15 -10.52 0.60
N HIS A 57 0.96 -10.64 1.33
CA HIS A 57 2.13 -11.43 0.92
C HIS A 57 1.99 -12.86 1.40
N LEU A 58 2.04 -13.83 0.47
CA LEU A 58 1.93 -15.26 0.80
C LEU A 58 3.07 -15.78 1.68
N ASP A 59 4.26 -15.21 1.51
CA ASP A 59 5.47 -15.56 2.28
C ASP A 59 5.67 -14.70 3.54
N HIS A 60 4.74 -13.80 3.86
CA HIS A 60 4.85 -12.79 4.94
C HIS A 60 6.04 -11.82 4.76
N GLY A 61 6.70 -11.85 3.60
CA GLY A 61 7.86 -11.04 3.28
C GLY A 61 7.46 -9.69 2.66
N ARG A 62 7.42 -8.64 3.49
CA ARG A 62 7.02 -7.26 3.13
C ARG A 62 7.70 -6.68 1.87
N TRP A 63 8.88 -7.21 1.53
CA TRP A 63 9.72 -6.76 0.42
C TRP A 63 9.55 -7.60 -0.86
N ASN A 64 8.94 -8.79 -0.79
CA ASN A 64 8.76 -9.68 -1.93
C ASN A 64 7.47 -9.33 -2.70
N ASN A 65 7.50 -8.25 -3.47
CA ASN A 65 6.36 -7.81 -4.28
C ASN A 65 6.24 -8.55 -5.62
N ARG A 66 6.65 -9.82 -5.72
CA ARG A 66 6.43 -10.59 -6.95
C ARG A 66 4.93 -10.86 -7.12
N PRO A 67 4.35 -10.77 -8.32
CA PRO A 67 2.91 -10.98 -8.53
C PRO A 67 2.41 -12.32 -7.99
N GLY A 68 3.16 -13.40 -8.21
CA GLY A 68 2.82 -14.73 -7.68
C GLY A 68 2.99 -14.90 -6.17
N ASN A 69 3.45 -13.87 -5.45
CA ASN A 69 3.53 -13.83 -3.99
C ASN A 69 2.44 -12.94 -3.38
N LEU A 70 1.56 -12.38 -4.20
CA LEU A 70 0.49 -11.48 -3.75
C LEU A 70 -0.87 -12.14 -3.91
N GLU A 71 -1.75 -11.87 -2.97
CA GLU A 71 -3.15 -12.30 -3.02
C GLU A 71 -4.06 -11.15 -2.57
N ALA A 72 -5.15 -10.93 -3.29
CA ALA A 72 -6.19 -9.99 -2.88
C ALA A 72 -7.31 -10.76 -2.19
N ARG A 73 -7.73 -10.28 -1.02
CA ARG A 73 -8.79 -10.88 -0.22
C ARG A 73 -9.73 -9.79 0.27
N GLU A 74 -10.97 -10.16 0.55
CA GLU A 74 -11.88 -9.31 1.30
C GLU A 74 -11.26 -9.00 2.68
N PRO A 75 -11.45 -7.78 3.21
CA PRO A 75 -11.02 -7.45 4.56
C PRO A 75 -11.55 -8.48 5.55
N GLU A 76 -10.65 -9.12 6.30
CA GLU A 76 -11.12 -9.80 7.49
C GLU A 76 -11.63 -8.73 8.47
N PRO A 77 -12.69 -9.00 9.27
CA PRO A 77 -13.11 -8.10 10.36
C PRO A 77 -11.97 -7.74 11.35
N HIS A 78 -10.82 -8.39 11.24
CA HIS A 78 -9.60 -8.19 12.00
C HIS A 78 -8.63 -7.16 11.37
N ALA A 79 -8.99 -6.51 10.26
CA ALA A 79 -8.22 -5.47 9.58
C ALA A 79 -7.85 -4.26 10.47
N ASP A 80 -8.70 -3.96 11.47
CA ASP A 80 -8.42 -2.92 12.48
C ASP A 80 -7.14 -3.19 13.30
N TYR A 81 -6.73 -4.45 13.41
CA TYR A 81 -5.54 -4.85 14.19
C TYR A 81 -4.22 -4.42 13.52
N HIS A 82 -4.17 -4.45 12.19
CA HIS A 82 -2.94 -4.21 11.43
C HIS A 82 -2.76 -2.75 10.98
N LEU A 83 -3.85 -2.00 10.83
CA LEU A 83 -3.79 -0.61 10.37
C LEU A 83 -3.52 0.41 11.49
N ASN A 84 -3.84 0.08 12.76
CA ASN A 84 -3.71 1.00 13.90
C ASN A 84 -2.84 0.47 15.06
N GLY A 85 -2.02 -0.57 14.84
CA GLY A 85 -1.00 -0.98 15.81
C GLY A 85 -1.55 -1.64 17.08
N GLY A 86 -2.54 -2.52 16.96
CA GLY A 86 -2.90 -3.48 18.01
C GLY A 86 -3.17 -2.90 19.40
N ALA A 87 -4.35 -2.34 19.61
CA ALA A 87 -4.97 -2.29 20.94
C ALA A 87 -6.44 -2.71 20.80
N LEU A 88 -6.78 -3.86 21.40
CA LEU A 88 -8.16 -4.22 21.76
C LEU A 88 -8.34 -3.93 23.27
N PRO A 89 -9.58 -3.68 23.75
CA PRO A 89 -9.85 -3.32 25.15
C PRO A 89 -9.32 -4.31 26.18
#